data_AF-A0A355BG29-F1
#
_entry.id   AF-A0A355BG29-F1
#
_cell.length_a   1.000
_cell.length_b   1.000
_cell.length_c   1.000
_cell.angle_alpha   90.00
_cell.angle_beta   90.00
_cell.angle_gamma   90.00
#
_symmetry.space_group_name_H-M   'P 1'
#
loop_
_entity.id
_entity.type
_entity.pdbx_description
1 polymer ?
#
loop_
_entity_poly.entity_id
_entity_poly.type
_entity_poly.pdbx_seq_one_letter_code
_entity_poly.pdbx_strand_id
1 'polypeptide(L)'
;MLQRVTSLGGCGKIRVTGGNVVMLLNWQHGYRRCLALLSLVILLAVGFSGCTPTVQGPDLPPKGTGETPDPTPEPEPEPAPYLILVNADNPLTEDMEPSLKTVQGQFKLEEEAADALIAMIAVAKEEGISLLICSAYRPNSTQERLYKNQVQKFVGRGYSEADAAVAAASVVAPP
;
A
#
# COMPACT_ATOMS: atom_id res chain seq x y z
N MET A 1 -43.85 28.53 -44.85
CA MET A 1 -42.65 28.00 -44.17
C MET A 1 -42.27 26.72 -44.91
N LEU A 2 -41.03 26.48 -45.41
CA LEU A 2 -39.71 26.44 -44.73
C LEU A 2 -39.63 25.29 -43.70
N GLN A 3 -38.66 24.37 -43.62
CA GLN A 3 -37.51 23.86 -44.45
C GLN A 3 -37.18 22.43 -43.90
N ARG A 4 -36.43 21.47 -44.49
CA ARG A 4 -35.74 21.21 -45.79
C ARG A 4 -35.62 19.66 -45.94
N VAL A 5 -35.79 19.05 -47.12
CA VAL A 5 -34.75 18.63 -48.10
C VAL A 5 -33.67 17.65 -47.58
N THR A 6 -33.87 16.36 -47.95
CA THR A 6 -32.91 15.26 -48.29
C THR A 6 -31.53 15.20 -47.59
N SER A 7 -31.12 14.10 -46.95
CA SER A 7 -30.90 12.73 -47.49
C SER A 7 -29.83 12.63 -48.59
N LEU A 8 -28.73 11.94 -48.30
CA LEU A 8 -27.86 11.26 -49.28
C LEU A 8 -26.99 10.22 -48.54
N GLY A 9 -27.02 8.97 -48.98
CA GLY A 9 -26.17 7.90 -48.42
C GLY A 9 -24.84 7.79 -49.17
N GLY A 10 -23.76 7.45 -48.46
CA GLY A 10 -22.42 7.30 -49.03
C GLY A 10 -21.62 6.18 -48.36
N CYS A 11 -21.08 5.26 -49.15
CA CYS A 11 -20.35 4.09 -48.66
C CYS A 11 -18.98 4.48 -48.06
N GLY A 12 -18.68 4.00 -46.84
CA GLY A 12 -17.38 4.21 -46.18
C GLY A 12 -16.91 2.99 -45.39
N LYS A 13 -16.27 2.01 -46.07
CA LYS A 13 -15.67 0.85 -45.39
C LYS A 13 -14.36 1.27 -44.70
N ILE A 14 -14.40 1.47 -43.38
CA ILE A 14 -13.19 1.73 -42.58
C ILE A 14 -12.34 0.45 -42.51
N ARG A 15 -11.35 0.34 -43.41
CA ARG A 15 -10.32 -0.69 -43.35
C ARG A 15 -9.28 -0.29 -42.31
N VAL A 16 -9.31 -0.93 -41.14
CA VAL A 16 -8.26 -0.76 -40.11
C VAL A 16 -6.98 -1.48 -40.55
N THR A 17 -6.10 -0.79 -41.25
CA THR A 17 -4.70 -1.21 -41.43
C THR A 17 -3.88 -0.80 -40.21
N GLY A 18 -3.15 -1.74 -39.61
CA GLY A 18 -2.40 -1.48 -38.37
C GLY A 18 -1.24 -0.50 -38.53
N GLY A 19 -1.07 0.40 -37.55
CA GLY A 19 0.05 1.36 -37.48
C GLY A 19 0.58 1.67 -36.08
N ASN A 20 -0.12 1.27 -35.00
CA ASN A 20 0.12 1.78 -33.65
C ASN A 20 1.02 0.92 -32.74
N VAL A 21 1.92 0.11 -33.32
CA VAL A 21 2.92 -0.67 -32.55
C VAL A 21 4.27 0.06 -32.43
N VAL A 22 4.57 0.96 -33.37
CA VAL A 22 5.94 1.53 -33.54
C VAL A 22 6.27 2.64 -32.53
N MET A 23 5.28 3.37 -31.99
CA MET A 23 5.56 4.47 -31.05
C MET A 23 6.08 4.00 -29.68
N LEU A 24 5.58 2.88 -29.14
CA LEU A 24 5.89 2.44 -27.79
C LEU A 24 7.35 1.99 -27.59
N LEU A 25 7.97 1.39 -28.61
CA LEU A 25 9.38 0.97 -28.53
C LEU A 25 10.37 2.13 -28.54
N ASN A 26 10.08 3.22 -29.27
CA ASN A 26 11.01 4.34 -29.41
C ASN A 26 11.14 5.19 -28.14
N TRP A 27 10.11 5.25 -27.29
CA TRP A 27 10.14 6.02 -26.04
C TRP A 27 11.14 5.43 -25.04
N GLN A 28 11.14 4.10 -24.83
CA GLN A 28 12.05 3.43 -23.89
C GLN A 28 13.52 3.49 -24.32
N HIS A 29 13.82 3.56 -25.62
CA HIS A 29 15.20 3.64 -26.11
C HIS A 29 15.85 5.04 -25.96
N GLY A 30 15.05 6.11 -25.92
CA GLY A 30 15.57 7.46 -25.64
C GLY A 30 16.07 7.59 -24.19
N TYR A 31 15.21 7.23 -23.22
CA TYR A 31 15.46 7.45 -21.80
C TYR A 31 16.74 6.75 -21.30
N ARG A 32 16.95 5.49 -21.72
CA ARG A 32 18.12 4.67 -21.34
C ARG A 32 19.45 5.19 -21.94
N ARG A 33 19.40 5.92 -23.06
CA ARG A 33 20.58 6.57 -23.67
C ARG A 33 20.95 7.87 -22.97
N CYS A 34 19.97 8.68 -22.57
CA CYS A 34 20.21 9.92 -21.84
C CYS A 34 20.84 9.67 -20.46
N LEU A 35 20.34 8.68 -19.70
CA LEU A 35 20.91 8.33 -18.39
C LEU A 35 22.38 7.88 -18.45
N ALA A 36 22.74 7.09 -19.46
CA ALA A 36 24.11 6.58 -19.62
C ALA A 36 25.12 7.67 -20.02
N LEU A 37 24.68 8.71 -20.73
CA LEU A 37 25.55 9.85 -21.09
C LEU A 37 25.75 10.80 -19.90
N LEU A 38 24.74 10.99 -19.05
CA LEU A 38 24.85 11.81 -17.84
C LEU A 38 25.81 11.21 -16.80
N SER A 39 25.79 9.89 -16.59
CA SER A 39 26.71 9.24 -15.64
C SER A 39 28.18 9.33 -16.06
N LEU A 40 28.47 9.27 -17.37
CA LEU A 40 29.83 9.40 -17.90
C LEU A 40 30.42 10.80 -17.71
N VAL A 41 29.58 11.85 -17.80
CA VAL A 41 30.02 13.25 -17.59
C VAL A 41 30.36 13.51 -16.12
N ILE A 42 29.57 12.99 -15.18
CA ILE A 42 29.83 13.16 -13.74
C ILE A 42 31.14 12.46 -13.33
N LEU A 43 31.42 11.29 -13.89
CA LEU A 43 32.66 10.53 -13.62
C LEU A 43 33.95 11.20 -14.14
N LEU A 44 33.85 12.16 -15.07
CA LEU A 44 34.98 12.91 -15.61
C LEU A 44 35.19 14.29 -14.95
N ALA A 45 34.25 14.72 -14.09
CA ALA A 45 34.23 16.08 -13.52
C ALA A 45 34.86 16.21 -12.12
N VAL A 46 35.13 15.11 -11.41
CA VAL A 46 35.66 15.12 -10.03
C VAL A 46 37.10 14.63 -9.97
N GLY A 47 37.97 15.34 -10.70
CA GLY A 47 39.41 15.15 -10.63
C GLY A 47 40.04 15.95 -9.48
N PHE A 48 40.62 15.22 -8.51
CA PHE A 48 41.67 15.69 -7.60
C PHE A 48 41.37 16.90 -6.67
N SER A 49 41.08 16.60 -5.40
CA SER A 49 41.48 17.48 -4.28
C SER A 49 41.87 16.63 -3.08
N GLY A 50 43.19 16.40 -2.94
CA GLY A 50 43.74 15.59 -1.87
C GLY A 50 44.05 16.45 -0.64
N CYS A 51 43.48 16.11 0.51
CA CYS A 51 43.88 16.66 1.80
C CYS A 51 43.63 15.62 2.90
N THR A 52 44.68 14.92 3.34
CA THR A 52 44.64 13.91 4.41
C THR A 52 45.02 14.55 5.75
N PRO A 53 44.08 14.72 6.71
CA PRO A 53 44.42 15.21 8.03
C PRO A 53 45.05 14.09 8.89
N THR A 54 46.36 14.16 9.12
CA THR A 54 47.04 13.35 10.12
C THR A 54 47.03 14.09 11.46
N VAL A 55 46.13 13.68 12.37
CA VAL A 55 46.12 14.07 13.79
C VAL A 55 45.83 12.77 14.58
N GLN A 56 46.87 12.06 15.01
CA GLN A 56 47.34 12.11 16.41
C GLN A 56 46.23 11.78 17.42
N GLY A 57 46.18 10.51 17.85
CA GLY A 57 45.45 10.13 19.06
C GLY A 57 46.29 10.47 20.31
N PRO A 58 45.72 11.13 21.33
CA PRO A 58 46.40 11.41 22.59
C PRO A 58 46.30 10.23 23.58
N ASP A 59 47.28 10.17 24.49
CA ASP A 59 47.48 9.07 25.44
C ASP A 59 46.42 8.96 26.55
N LEU A 60 46.23 7.74 27.07
CA LEU A 60 45.75 7.49 28.43
C LEU A 60 46.92 7.80 29.39
N PRO A 61 46.73 8.49 30.53
CA PRO A 61 45.92 7.99 31.67
C PRO A 61 45.23 9.15 32.46
N PRO A 62 44.69 8.99 33.70
CA PRO A 62 44.56 7.80 34.54
C PRO A 62 43.14 7.48 35.04
N LYS A 63 43.05 6.36 35.75
CA LYS A 63 41.86 5.83 36.44
C LYS A 63 41.35 6.79 37.54
N GLY A 64 40.34 7.59 37.23
CA GLY A 64 39.52 8.29 38.22
C GLY A 64 38.40 7.38 38.73
N THR A 65 38.31 7.15 40.03
CA THR A 65 37.18 6.45 40.66
C THR A 65 36.01 7.43 40.76
N GLY A 66 35.02 7.31 39.89
CA GLY A 66 33.77 8.07 39.90
C GLY A 66 32.59 7.12 40.10
N GLU A 67 31.65 7.51 40.95
CA GLU A 67 30.52 6.72 41.42
C GLU A 67 29.66 6.17 40.27
N THR A 68 29.27 4.89 40.37
CA THR A 68 28.29 4.29 39.46
C THR A 68 26.96 5.02 39.60
N PRO A 69 26.40 5.63 38.55
CA PRO A 69 25.03 6.12 38.58
C PRO A 69 24.08 4.94 38.79
N ASP A 70 23.18 5.07 39.76
CA ASP A 70 22.04 4.17 39.93
C ASP A 70 21.25 4.16 38.60
N PRO A 71 20.89 3.00 38.02
CA PRO A 71 20.21 2.96 36.74
C PRO A 71 18.83 3.61 36.84
N THR A 72 18.74 4.86 36.39
CA THR A 72 17.47 5.52 36.05
C THR A 72 16.64 4.53 35.24
N PRO A 73 15.41 4.18 35.68
CA PRO A 73 14.59 3.24 34.92
C PRO A 73 14.35 3.81 33.53
N GLU A 74 14.84 3.10 32.52
CA GLU A 74 14.51 3.36 31.13
C GLU A 74 12.99 3.27 31.00
N PRO A 75 12.30 4.30 30.48
CA PRO A 75 10.84 4.29 30.46
C PRO A 75 10.35 3.11 29.64
N GLU A 76 9.51 2.26 30.24
CA GLU A 76 8.89 1.15 29.51
C GLU A 76 8.18 1.72 28.27
N PRO A 77 8.41 1.14 27.07
CA PRO A 77 7.88 1.73 25.85
C PRO A 77 6.36 1.65 25.86
N GLU A 78 5.71 2.82 25.94
CA GLU A 78 4.27 3.01 25.78
C GLU A 78 3.77 2.14 24.61
N PRO A 79 2.77 1.26 24.82
CA PRO A 79 2.42 0.25 23.85
C PRO A 79 1.93 0.89 22.55
N ALA A 80 2.70 0.70 21.47
CA ALA A 80 2.44 1.34 20.19
C ALA A 80 1.02 0.99 19.69
N PRO A 81 0.12 1.99 19.49
CA PRO A 81 -1.33 1.75 19.40
C PRO A 81 -1.78 0.94 18.18
N TYR A 82 -0.89 0.72 17.20
CA TYR A 82 -1.16 -0.05 15.98
C TYR A 82 -0.75 -1.54 16.09
N LEU A 83 -0.23 -2.00 17.24
CA LEU A 83 0.22 -3.39 17.46
C LEU A 83 -0.81 -4.26 18.21
N ILE A 84 -2.10 -4.05 17.95
CA ILE A 84 -3.20 -4.82 18.54
C ILE A 84 -3.29 -6.21 17.85
N LEU A 85 -3.18 -7.28 18.63
CA LEU A 85 -3.36 -8.65 18.14
C LEU A 85 -4.85 -9.03 18.14
N VAL A 86 -5.43 -9.23 16.96
CA VAL A 86 -6.83 -9.64 16.79
C VAL A 86 -6.90 -11.03 16.15
N ASN A 87 -7.48 -12.01 16.83
CA ASN A 87 -7.72 -13.38 16.34
C ASN A 87 -8.82 -14.09 17.17
N ALA A 88 -9.01 -15.39 16.98
CA ALA A 88 -10.05 -16.16 17.69
C ALA A 88 -9.82 -16.27 19.21
N ASP A 89 -8.57 -16.27 19.66
CA ASP A 89 -8.18 -16.31 21.08
C ASP A 89 -8.03 -14.90 21.68
N ASN A 90 -8.03 -13.86 20.82
CA ASN A 90 -7.84 -12.45 21.15
C ASN A 90 -8.88 -11.61 20.38
N PRO A 91 -10.17 -11.64 20.79
CA PRO A 91 -11.23 -10.93 20.09
C PRO A 91 -11.12 -9.41 20.24
N LEU A 92 -11.77 -8.67 19.34
CA LEU A 92 -12.01 -7.23 19.54
C LEU A 92 -12.95 -7.04 20.75
N THR A 93 -12.61 -6.10 21.63
CA THR A 93 -13.50 -5.66 22.71
C THR A 93 -14.54 -4.67 22.17
N GLU A 94 -15.75 -4.68 22.76
CA GLU A 94 -16.90 -3.89 22.27
C GLU A 94 -16.73 -2.37 22.39
N ASP A 95 -15.74 -1.91 23.16
CA ASP A 95 -15.42 -0.50 23.42
C ASP A 95 -14.44 0.12 22.40
N MET A 96 -13.84 -0.67 21.50
CA MET A 96 -12.95 -0.17 20.44
C MET A 96 -13.72 0.40 19.24
N GLU A 97 -14.22 1.64 19.39
CA GLU A 97 -14.67 2.46 18.24
C GLU A 97 -13.51 3.30 17.68
N PRO A 98 -12.90 2.95 16.51
CA PRO A 98 -11.87 3.78 15.90
C PRO A 98 -12.46 5.05 15.28
N SER A 99 -11.71 6.14 15.23
CA SER A 99 -12.09 7.29 14.39
C SER A 99 -11.95 6.91 12.91
N LEU A 100 -12.89 7.35 12.06
CA LEU A 100 -13.06 6.79 10.70
C LEU A 100 -13.01 7.84 9.59
N LYS A 101 -12.01 7.70 8.72
CA LYS A 101 -11.79 8.51 7.51
C LYS A 101 -12.31 7.79 6.27
N THR A 102 -12.99 8.54 5.39
CA THR A 102 -13.55 7.99 4.14
C THR A 102 -12.50 7.95 3.04
N VAL A 103 -12.33 6.79 2.38
CA VAL A 103 -11.37 6.55 1.30
C VAL A 103 -12.08 5.95 0.09
N GLN A 104 -11.69 6.36 -1.12
CA GLN A 104 -12.17 5.84 -2.41
C GLN A 104 -13.71 5.63 -2.49
N GLY A 105 -14.46 6.71 -2.26
CA GLY A 105 -15.93 6.71 -2.36
C GLY A 105 -16.61 6.46 -1.02
N GLN A 106 -16.99 5.22 -0.74
CA GLN A 106 -17.79 4.83 0.43
C GLN A 106 -17.06 3.97 1.47
N PHE A 107 -15.80 3.61 1.23
CA PHE A 107 -15.03 2.83 2.20
C PHE A 107 -14.55 3.71 3.35
N LYS A 108 -14.45 3.13 4.55
CA LYS A 108 -13.89 3.80 5.72
C LYS A 108 -12.72 3.00 6.27
N LEU A 109 -11.67 3.68 6.68
CA LEU A 109 -10.56 3.12 7.45
C LEU A 109 -10.37 3.96 8.73
N GLU A 110 -9.58 3.46 9.66
CA GLU A 110 -8.96 4.27 10.71
C GLU A 110 -8.18 5.47 10.06
N GLU A 111 -8.07 6.61 10.73
CA GLU A 111 -7.59 7.86 10.11
C GLU A 111 -6.14 7.82 9.61
N GLU A 112 -5.20 7.27 10.38
CA GLU A 112 -3.80 7.18 9.97
C GLU A 112 -3.60 6.08 8.91
N ALA A 113 -4.26 4.94 9.08
CA ALA A 113 -4.31 3.88 8.08
C ALA A 113 -4.92 4.36 6.75
N ALA A 114 -5.90 5.28 6.81
CA ALA A 114 -6.47 5.92 5.62
C ALA A 114 -5.48 6.81 4.88
N ASP A 115 -4.72 7.65 5.58
CA ASP A 115 -3.74 8.54 4.94
C ASP A 115 -2.55 7.76 4.36
N ALA A 116 -2.08 6.71 5.06
CA ALA A 116 -1.09 5.78 4.53
C ALA A 116 -1.59 5.08 3.25
N LEU A 117 -2.85 4.65 3.22
CA LEU A 117 -3.47 4.03 2.04
C LEU A 117 -3.66 5.04 0.89
N ILE A 118 -4.04 6.30 1.18
CA ILE A 118 -4.17 7.36 0.17
C ILE A 118 -2.80 7.64 -0.47
N ALA A 119 -1.72 7.71 0.31
CA ALA A 119 -0.37 7.87 -0.20
C ALA A 119 0.06 6.67 -1.08
N MET A 120 -0.22 5.44 -0.65
CA MET A 120 0.08 4.24 -1.44
C MET A 120 -0.69 4.20 -2.77
N ILE A 121 -1.96 4.60 -2.78
CA ILE A 121 -2.79 4.71 -4.00
C ILE A 121 -2.25 5.79 -4.94
N ALA A 122 -1.74 6.90 -4.42
CA ALA A 122 -1.13 7.97 -5.22
C ALA A 122 0.16 7.48 -5.92
N VAL A 123 1.12 6.91 -5.17
CA VAL A 123 2.39 6.41 -5.73
C VAL A 123 2.15 5.28 -6.73
N ALA A 124 1.29 4.31 -6.41
CA ALA A 124 0.92 3.24 -7.34
C ALA A 124 0.37 3.79 -8.68
N LYS A 125 -0.45 4.85 -8.63
CA LYS A 125 -0.99 5.50 -9.82
C LYS A 125 0.07 6.22 -10.65
N GLU A 126 1.12 6.77 -10.03
CA GLU A 126 2.27 7.35 -10.75
C GLU A 126 3.09 6.29 -11.49
N GLU A 127 3.18 5.07 -10.94
CA GLU A 127 3.74 3.89 -11.63
C GLU A 127 2.79 3.25 -12.66
N GLY A 128 1.56 3.79 -12.82
CA GLY A 128 0.55 3.29 -13.74
C GLY A 128 -0.31 2.13 -13.20
N ILE A 129 -0.18 1.80 -11.92
CA ILE A 129 -0.94 0.76 -11.23
C ILE A 129 -2.23 1.36 -10.66
N SER A 130 -3.38 0.75 -10.95
CA SER A 130 -4.68 1.18 -10.42
C SER A 130 -5.11 0.26 -9.27
N LEU A 131 -5.16 0.80 -8.05
CA LEU A 131 -5.58 0.08 -6.85
C LEU A 131 -7.07 0.33 -6.52
N LEU A 132 -7.79 -0.74 -6.20
CA LEU A 132 -9.19 -0.72 -5.78
C LEU A 132 -9.33 -1.27 -4.37
N ILE A 133 -10.05 -0.57 -3.50
CA ILE A 133 -10.48 -1.10 -2.20
C ILE A 133 -11.67 -2.03 -2.43
N CYS A 134 -11.53 -3.31 -2.06
CA CYS A 134 -12.62 -4.28 -2.12
C CYS A 134 -13.42 -4.36 -0.81
N SER A 135 -12.77 -4.13 0.33
CA SER A 135 -13.40 -3.99 1.65
C SER A 135 -12.47 -3.23 2.59
N ALA A 136 -13.04 -2.52 3.56
CA ALA A 136 -12.31 -1.81 4.61
C ALA A 136 -13.01 -2.07 5.96
N TYR A 137 -13.20 -1.05 6.82
CA TYR A 137 -13.96 -1.15 8.07
C TYR A 137 -15.32 -1.83 7.87
N ARG A 138 -15.72 -2.65 8.85
CA ARG A 138 -17.01 -3.36 8.88
C ARG A 138 -17.59 -3.25 10.29
N PRO A 139 -18.85 -2.80 10.47
CA PRO A 139 -19.55 -2.98 11.74
C PRO A 139 -19.81 -4.46 12.00
N ASN A 140 -19.90 -4.86 13.27
CA ASN A 140 -20.06 -6.26 13.70
C ASN A 140 -21.19 -6.99 12.94
N SER A 141 -22.37 -6.36 12.81
CA SER A 141 -23.53 -6.90 12.06
C SER A 141 -23.26 -7.22 10.58
N THR A 142 -22.26 -6.59 9.95
CA THR A 142 -21.80 -6.97 8.61
C THR A 142 -20.84 -8.15 8.65
N GLN A 143 -19.97 -8.24 9.64
CA GLN A 143 -19.11 -9.42 9.85
C GLN A 143 -19.95 -10.66 10.20
N GLU A 144 -20.96 -10.54 11.08
CA GLU A 144 -21.96 -11.59 11.35
C GLU A 144 -22.57 -12.13 10.06
N ARG A 145 -23.08 -11.23 9.21
CA ARG A 145 -23.74 -11.57 7.96
C ARG A 145 -22.77 -12.24 6.98
N LEU A 146 -21.52 -11.78 6.90
CA LEU A 146 -20.50 -12.41 6.06
C LEU A 146 -20.17 -13.82 6.56
N TYR A 147 -20.01 -14.01 7.87
CA TYR A 147 -19.75 -15.30 8.49
C TYR A 147 -20.92 -16.28 8.29
N LYS A 148 -22.15 -15.88 8.65
CA LYS A 148 -23.39 -16.66 8.44
C LYS A 148 -23.57 -17.05 6.97
N ASN A 149 -23.34 -16.12 6.04
CA ASN A 149 -23.35 -16.43 4.60
C ASN A 149 -22.24 -17.40 4.18
N GLN A 150 -21.07 -17.39 4.84
CA GLN A 150 -19.97 -18.31 4.54
C GLN A 150 -20.25 -19.72 5.06
N VAL A 151 -20.86 -19.88 6.24
CA VAL A 151 -21.36 -21.17 6.75
C VAL A 151 -22.34 -21.78 5.75
N GLN A 152 -23.34 -21.00 5.31
CA GLN A 152 -24.37 -21.49 4.38
C GLN A 152 -23.80 -21.88 2.99
N LYS A 153 -22.68 -21.27 2.54
CA LYS A 153 -21.95 -21.75 1.35
C LYS A 153 -21.30 -23.12 1.54
N PHE A 154 -20.89 -23.49 2.75
CA PHE A 154 -20.35 -24.82 3.04
C PHE A 154 -21.45 -25.86 3.26
N VAL A 155 -22.54 -25.51 3.96
CA VAL A 155 -23.75 -26.37 4.03
C VAL A 155 -24.27 -26.67 2.61
N GLY A 156 -24.35 -25.66 1.73
CA GLY A 156 -24.69 -25.82 0.31
C GLY A 156 -23.68 -26.61 -0.54
N ARG A 157 -22.55 -27.04 0.04
CA ARG A 157 -21.58 -27.99 -0.55
C ARG A 157 -21.67 -29.40 0.04
N GLY A 158 -22.63 -29.66 0.94
CA GLY A 158 -22.85 -30.96 1.57
C GLY A 158 -22.11 -31.17 2.91
N TYR A 159 -21.60 -30.11 3.53
CA TYR A 159 -21.02 -30.17 4.88
C TYR A 159 -22.14 -30.22 5.94
N SER A 160 -21.89 -30.83 7.09
CA SER A 160 -22.77 -30.63 8.27
C SER A 160 -22.68 -29.18 8.75
N GLU A 161 -23.65 -28.70 9.54
CA GLU A 161 -23.60 -27.32 10.07
C GLU A 161 -22.35 -27.07 10.94
N ALA A 162 -21.90 -28.07 11.69
CA ALA A 162 -20.70 -27.99 12.53
C ALA A 162 -19.43 -27.92 11.67
N ASP A 163 -19.28 -28.81 10.69
CA ASP A 163 -18.13 -28.81 9.77
C ASP A 163 -18.12 -27.54 8.90
N ALA A 164 -19.30 -27.04 8.52
CA ALA A 164 -19.47 -25.81 7.77
C ALA A 164 -19.11 -24.57 8.59
N ALA A 165 -19.35 -24.57 9.91
CA ALA A 165 -18.89 -23.51 10.81
C ALA A 165 -17.36 -23.48 10.93
N VAL A 166 -16.73 -24.63 11.17
CA VAL A 166 -15.26 -24.75 11.22
C VAL A 166 -14.63 -24.37 9.88
N ALA A 167 -15.20 -24.82 8.75
CA ALA A 167 -14.73 -24.46 7.42
C ALA A 167 -14.98 -22.97 7.08
N ALA A 168 -16.04 -22.35 7.61
CA ALA A 168 -16.27 -20.92 7.42
C ALA A 168 -15.28 -20.06 8.20
N ALA A 169 -14.95 -20.43 9.43
CA ALA A 169 -14.03 -19.69 10.31
C ALA A 169 -12.62 -19.55 9.71
N SER A 170 -12.17 -20.49 8.87
CA SER A 170 -10.88 -20.40 8.15
C SER A 170 -10.90 -19.46 6.93
N VAL A 171 -12.06 -18.94 6.54
CA VAL A 171 -12.25 -18.06 5.35
C VAL A 171 -12.78 -16.68 5.75
N VAL A 172 -13.62 -16.61 6.79
CA VAL A 172 -14.18 -15.40 7.37
C VAL A 172 -14.08 -15.57 8.87
N ALA A 173 -13.32 -14.69 9.54
CA ALA A 173 -13.27 -14.69 11.01
C ALA A 173 -14.69 -14.61 11.61
N PRO A 174 -14.97 -15.32 12.71
CA PRO A 174 -16.20 -15.13 13.48
C PRO A 174 -16.45 -13.65 13.82
N PRO A 175 -17.72 -13.24 13.98
CA PRO A 175 -18.09 -11.92 14.48
C PRO A 175 -17.78 -11.74 15.96
#